data_AF-A0A968NN00-F1
#
_entry.id   AF-A0A968NN00-F1
#
_cell.length_a   1.000
_cell.length_b   1.000
_cell.length_c   1.000
_cell.angle_alpha   90.00
_cell.angle_beta   90.00
_cell.angle_gamma   90.00
#
_symmetry.space_group_name_H-M   'P 1'
#
loop_
_entity.id
_entity.type
_entity.pdbx_description
1 polymer ?
#
loop_
_entity_poly.entity_id
_entity_poly.type
_entity_poly.pdbx_seq_one_letter_code
_entity_poly.pdbx_strand_id
1 'polypeptide(L)'
;MNHLKLALAIFSTVCITIATGEVVKAATITEYFDDISTLAGKDWVQQNNSQPVGSTAWFQGEPGTFNAQSGAPNSYIAANYDNTSGFGTISNWLLTPVFNLQNGDTISFFTSSIEQNNFPDRLELRLSTNGLSTDVGASATSVGDFTTVLLDINPSLATNTYPETGLNTTSLSAVFLHQLQDGWLFVTLSLMEGC
;
A
#
# COMPACT_ATOMS: atom_id res chain seq x y z
N MET A 1 -12.51 -6.46 -15.89
CA MET A 1 -11.49 -7.03 -14.98
C MET A 1 -10.77 -5.83 -14.43
N ASN A 2 -10.92 -5.61 -13.12
CA ASN A 2 -10.76 -4.29 -12.52
C ASN A 2 -9.65 -4.43 -11.50
N HIS A 3 -8.53 -3.74 -11.75
CA HIS A 3 -7.28 -3.95 -11.02
C HIS A 3 -6.85 -2.61 -10.44
N LEU A 4 -6.44 -2.62 -9.18
CA LEU A 4 -5.73 -1.51 -8.58
C LEU A 4 -4.22 -1.70 -8.73
N LYS A 5 -3.45 -0.61 -8.76
CA LYS A 5 -1.98 -0.64 -8.73
C LYS A 5 -1.43 -0.08 -7.43
N LEU A 6 -0.23 -0.51 -7.05
CA LEU A 6 0.60 0.18 -6.05
C LEU A 6 2.07 0.13 -6.44
N ALA A 7 2.81 1.24 -6.26
CA ALA A 7 4.26 1.36 -6.50
C ALA A 7 4.88 2.39 -5.54
N LEU A 8 5.84 1.99 -4.69
CA LEU A 8 6.21 2.70 -3.46
C LEU A 8 7.64 3.30 -3.50
N ALA A 9 7.79 4.56 -3.10
CA ALA A 9 9.07 5.27 -3.00
C ALA A 9 9.08 6.22 -1.78
N ILE A 10 10.00 6.00 -0.82
CA ILE A 10 10.12 6.80 0.41
C ILE A 10 11.23 7.85 0.26
N PHE A 11 10.92 9.12 0.53
CA PHE A 11 11.87 10.23 0.51
C PHE A 11 11.95 10.93 1.88
N SER A 12 13.16 11.25 2.32
CA SER A 12 13.41 12.07 3.50
C SER A 12 14.65 12.93 3.25
N THR A 13 14.64 14.20 3.68
CA THR A 13 15.77 15.12 3.49
C THR A 13 15.96 16.00 4.71
N VAL A 14 16.82 15.56 5.63
CA VAL A 14 17.37 16.40 6.71
C VAL A 14 18.88 16.18 6.75
N CYS A 15 19.64 17.28 6.79
CA CYS A 15 21.09 17.25 7.01
C CYS A 15 21.43 18.29 8.08
N ILE A 16 21.65 17.83 9.32
CA ILE A 16 22.04 18.66 10.46
C ILE A 16 23.28 18.02 11.09
N THR A 17 24.42 18.69 10.99
CA THR A 17 25.71 18.18 11.45
C THR A 17 26.01 18.68 12.86
N ILE A 18 25.82 17.83 13.87
CA ILE A 18 26.31 18.03 15.25
C ILE A 18 27.10 16.79 15.67
N ALA A 19 28.10 16.97 16.53
CA ALA A 19 29.27 16.09 16.61
C ALA A 19 29.01 14.66 17.14
N THR A 20 29.82 13.72 16.62
CA THR A 20 30.13 12.39 17.21
C THR A 20 28.99 11.37 17.36
N GLY A 21 27.84 11.58 16.71
CA GLY A 21 26.89 10.50 16.44
C GLY A 21 27.30 9.67 15.21
N GLU A 22 26.89 8.40 15.16
CA GLU A 22 26.95 7.60 13.93
C GLU A 22 26.03 8.22 12.86
N VAL A 23 26.40 8.12 11.58
CA VAL A 23 25.55 8.59 10.49
C VAL A 23 24.41 7.58 10.29
N VAL A 24 23.29 7.83 10.98
CA VAL A 24 22.02 7.11 10.76
C VAL A 24 21.52 7.42 9.35
N LYS A 25 21.97 6.63 8.38
CA LYS A 25 21.56 6.72 6.99
C LYS A 25 20.06 6.40 6.89
N ALA A 26 19.25 7.35 6.42
CA ALA A 26 17.84 7.13 6.16
C ALA A 26 17.61 5.91 5.24
N ALA A 27 16.68 5.05 5.62
CA ALA A 27 16.38 3.80 4.94
C ALA A 27 15.42 4.01 3.76
N THR A 28 15.92 4.60 2.67
CA THR A 28 15.19 4.62 1.40
C THR A 28 15.06 3.20 0.86
N ILE A 29 13.86 2.62 0.99
CA ILE A 29 13.40 1.51 0.15
C ILE A 29 12.56 2.10 -0.98
N THR A 30 12.80 1.57 -2.19
CA THR A 30 11.95 1.76 -3.36
C THR A 30 11.64 0.36 -3.88
N GLU A 31 10.38 0.06 -4.09
CA GLU A 31 9.94 -1.23 -4.63
C GLU A 31 9.16 -0.97 -5.92
N TYR A 32 9.75 -1.45 -7.02
CA TYR A 32 9.20 -1.34 -8.37
C TYR A 32 8.27 -2.52 -8.70
N PHE A 33 8.25 -3.57 -7.85
CA PHE A 33 7.44 -4.77 -8.04
C PHE A 33 7.71 -5.48 -9.37
N ASP A 34 8.96 -5.46 -9.86
CA ASP A 34 9.39 -6.17 -11.08
C ASP A 34 9.13 -7.69 -11.01
N ASP A 35 9.26 -8.26 -9.81
CA ASP A 35 8.91 -9.65 -9.47
C ASP A 35 8.41 -9.71 -8.03
N ILE A 36 7.09 -9.87 -7.85
CA ILE A 36 6.46 -9.91 -6.54
C ILE A 36 6.74 -11.21 -5.75
N SER A 37 7.24 -12.27 -6.40
CA SER A 37 7.62 -13.51 -5.71
C SER A 37 8.83 -13.31 -4.79
N THR A 38 9.64 -12.27 -5.05
CA THR A 38 10.79 -11.90 -4.23
C THR A 38 10.41 -11.23 -2.89
N LEU A 39 9.18 -10.73 -2.75
CA LEU A 39 8.78 -9.85 -1.64
C LEU A 39 8.88 -10.50 -0.26
N ALA A 40 8.51 -11.78 -0.15
CA ALA A 40 8.64 -12.53 1.11
C ALA A 40 10.11 -12.73 1.53
N GLY A 41 11.04 -12.78 0.57
CA GLY A 41 12.48 -12.79 0.82
C GLY A 41 13.09 -11.39 1.06
N LYS A 42 12.25 -10.35 1.04
CA LYS A 42 12.57 -8.95 1.37
C LYS A 42 11.81 -8.48 2.63
N ASP A 43 11.26 -9.40 3.44
CA ASP A 43 10.47 -9.16 4.65
C ASP A 43 9.13 -8.41 4.45
N TRP A 44 8.52 -8.46 3.26
CA TRP A 44 7.12 -8.06 3.07
C TRP A 44 6.16 -9.19 3.47
N VAL A 45 4.98 -8.85 3.98
CA VAL A 45 3.91 -9.80 4.31
C VAL A 45 2.63 -9.48 3.55
N GLN A 46 1.97 -10.52 3.02
CA GLN A 46 0.71 -10.42 2.29
C GLN A 46 -0.36 -11.23 3.02
N GLN A 47 -1.52 -10.62 3.31
CA GLN A 47 -2.60 -11.27 4.05
C GLN A 47 -3.97 -10.87 3.46
N ASN A 48 -4.71 -11.85 2.93
CA ASN A 48 -6.07 -11.65 2.46
C ASN A 48 -7.08 -12.03 3.57
N ASN A 49 -7.65 -11.00 4.21
CA ASN A 49 -8.70 -11.08 5.23
C ASN A 49 -10.12 -10.86 4.66
N SER A 50 -10.27 -10.82 3.32
CA SER A 50 -11.56 -10.60 2.66
C SER A 50 -12.61 -11.63 3.07
N GLN A 51 -13.88 -11.22 3.12
CA GLN A 51 -14.96 -12.07 3.59
C GLN A 51 -16.17 -12.02 2.65
N PRO A 52 -16.54 -13.16 2.01
CA PRO A 52 -15.80 -14.43 1.98
C PRO A 52 -14.46 -14.32 1.23
N VAL A 53 -13.48 -15.17 1.57
CA VAL A 53 -12.16 -15.20 0.89
C VAL A 53 -12.34 -15.63 -0.57
N GLY A 54 -11.71 -14.89 -1.49
CA GLY A 54 -11.76 -15.14 -2.92
C GLY A 54 -10.74 -16.14 -3.46
N SER A 55 -10.43 -16.02 -4.75
CA SER A 55 -9.47 -16.86 -5.46
C SER A 55 -8.11 -16.19 -5.68
N THR A 56 -8.02 -14.87 -5.52
CA THR A 56 -6.78 -14.09 -5.60
C THR A 56 -6.44 -13.45 -4.25
N ALA A 57 -5.25 -12.85 -4.18
CA ALA A 57 -4.82 -11.95 -3.13
C ALA A 57 -4.21 -10.71 -3.80
N TRP A 58 -3.04 -10.25 -3.35
CA TRP A 58 -2.14 -9.47 -4.19
C TRP A 58 -1.48 -10.37 -5.26
N PHE A 59 -1.26 -9.84 -6.46
CA PHE A 59 -0.65 -10.55 -7.59
C PHE A 59 0.20 -9.63 -8.49
N GLN A 60 1.00 -10.23 -9.38
CA GLN A 60 1.83 -9.51 -10.34
C GLN A 60 0.95 -8.73 -11.34
N GLY A 61 1.35 -7.51 -11.70
CA GLY A 61 0.64 -6.68 -12.65
C GLY A 61 0.41 -7.34 -14.02
N GLU A 62 -0.76 -7.11 -14.63
CA GLU A 62 -1.17 -7.71 -15.89
C GLU A 62 -1.14 -6.68 -17.05
N PRO A 63 -0.19 -6.78 -18.00
CA PRO A 63 -0.05 -5.83 -19.11
C PRO A 63 -1.31 -5.68 -19.99
N GLY A 64 -2.18 -6.69 -20.02
CA GLY A 64 -3.43 -6.67 -20.78
C GLY A 64 -4.51 -5.75 -20.18
N THR A 65 -4.47 -5.51 -18.86
CA THR A 65 -5.30 -4.48 -18.21
C THR A 65 -4.55 -3.14 -18.23
N PHE A 66 -3.28 -3.13 -17.79
CA PHE A 66 -2.43 -1.95 -17.91
C PHE A 66 -0.93 -2.24 -17.91
N ASN A 67 -0.18 -1.29 -18.46
CA ASN A 67 1.25 -1.15 -18.20
C ASN A 67 1.55 -0.53 -16.82
N ALA A 68 2.72 -0.87 -16.27
CA ALA A 68 3.35 -0.24 -15.11
C ALA A 68 3.59 1.27 -15.29
N GLN A 69 3.87 1.97 -14.18
CA GLN A 69 4.28 3.38 -14.20
C GLN A 69 5.74 3.55 -14.69
N SER A 70 6.59 2.57 -14.42
CA SER A 70 7.98 2.46 -14.88
C SER A 70 8.41 0.98 -14.85
N GLY A 71 9.58 0.64 -15.39
CA GLY A 71 10.03 -0.75 -15.48
C GLY A 71 9.44 -1.51 -16.68
N ALA A 72 9.29 -2.84 -16.53
CA ALA A 72 8.60 -3.67 -17.51
C ALA A 72 7.07 -3.45 -17.44
N PRO A 73 6.29 -3.80 -18.49
CA PRO A 73 4.84 -3.61 -18.48
C PRO A 73 4.09 -4.19 -17.27
N ASN A 74 4.62 -5.26 -16.65
CA ASN A 74 4.07 -5.94 -15.48
C ASN A 74 4.66 -5.47 -14.13
N SER A 75 5.58 -4.49 -14.10
CA SER A 75 6.26 -3.98 -12.88
C SER A 75 5.34 -3.12 -12.01
N TYR A 76 4.33 -3.77 -11.43
CA TYR A 76 3.46 -3.25 -10.38
C TYR A 76 2.83 -4.44 -9.64
N ILE A 77 2.40 -4.22 -8.40
CA ILE A 77 1.57 -5.20 -7.68
C ILE A 77 0.10 -4.78 -7.77
N ALA A 78 -0.79 -5.76 -7.88
CA ALA A 78 -2.21 -5.57 -8.16
C ALA A 78 -3.13 -6.37 -7.23
N ALA A 79 -4.34 -5.87 -7.03
CA ALA A 79 -5.47 -6.59 -6.44
C ALA A 79 -6.73 -6.31 -7.27
N ASN A 80 -7.74 -7.17 -7.16
CA ASN A 80 -8.97 -7.12 -7.94
C ASN A 80 -10.18 -7.68 -7.15
N TYR A 81 -11.37 -7.62 -7.73
CA TYR A 81 -12.60 -8.12 -7.08
C TYR A 81 -12.53 -9.62 -6.72
N ASP A 82 -11.74 -10.44 -7.42
CA ASP A 82 -11.56 -11.88 -7.12
C ASP A 82 -10.83 -12.15 -5.78
N ASN A 83 -10.46 -11.09 -5.04
CA ASN A 83 -10.01 -11.18 -3.65
C ASN A 83 -11.15 -11.60 -2.68
N THR A 84 -12.42 -11.37 -3.07
CA THR A 84 -13.62 -11.95 -2.46
C THR A 84 -14.23 -13.02 -3.38
N SER A 85 -15.08 -13.91 -2.85
CA SER A 85 -15.85 -14.86 -3.66
C SER A 85 -17.34 -14.43 -3.76
N GLY A 86 -17.70 -13.74 -4.84
CA GLY A 86 -19.02 -13.12 -4.97
C GLY A 86 -19.15 -11.88 -4.09
N PHE A 87 -20.37 -11.60 -3.60
CA PHE A 87 -20.63 -10.45 -2.73
C PHE A 87 -19.88 -10.56 -1.39
N GLY A 88 -19.00 -9.60 -1.11
CA GLY A 88 -18.21 -9.56 0.12
C GLY A 88 -17.45 -8.26 0.31
N THR A 89 -16.76 -8.16 1.45
CA THR A 89 -15.85 -7.07 1.79
C THR A 89 -14.43 -7.51 1.49
N ILE A 90 -13.69 -6.79 0.65
CA ILE A 90 -12.27 -7.08 0.42
C ILE A 90 -11.43 -6.45 1.54
N SER A 91 -10.35 -7.12 1.92
CA SER A 91 -9.44 -6.68 2.98
C SER A 91 -8.08 -7.32 2.72
N ASN A 92 -7.29 -6.72 1.81
CA ASN A 92 -6.09 -7.35 1.26
C ASN A 92 -4.85 -6.52 1.63
N TRP A 93 -4.02 -7.07 2.51
CA TRP A 93 -2.97 -6.35 3.20
C TRP A 93 -1.61 -6.63 2.56
N LEU A 94 -0.82 -5.59 2.32
CA LEU A 94 0.56 -5.65 1.80
C LEU A 94 1.47 -4.87 2.74
N LEU A 95 1.90 -5.56 3.79
CA LEU A 95 2.82 -5.02 4.78
C LEU A 95 4.19 -4.89 4.13
N THR A 96 4.71 -3.68 4.11
CA THR A 96 6.10 -3.39 3.80
C THR A 96 7.04 -3.99 4.84
N PRO A 97 8.36 -4.02 4.56
CA PRO A 97 9.38 -4.28 5.57
C PRO A 97 9.40 -3.18 6.64
N VAL A 98 10.34 -3.32 7.57
CA VAL A 98 10.40 -2.54 8.81
C VAL A 98 11.24 -1.28 8.56
N PHE A 99 10.83 -0.17 9.18
CA PHE A 99 11.50 1.12 9.10
C PHE A 99 11.59 1.75 10.49
N ASN A 100 12.65 2.51 10.73
CA ASN A 100 12.75 3.40 11.88
C ASN A 100 12.31 4.80 11.42
N LEU A 101 11.01 5.09 11.56
CA LEU A 101 10.43 6.36 11.13
C LEU A 101 10.89 7.55 11.98
N GLN A 102 11.09 8.69 11.33
CA GLN A 102 11.42 9.96 11.95
C GLN A 102 10.47 11.07 11.49
N ASN A 103 10.31 12.09 12.33
CA ASN A 103 9.47 13.25 12.01
C ASN A 103 10.00 13.98 10.76
N GLY A 104 9.21 14.01 9.69
CA GLY A 104 9.59 14.58 8.39
C GLY A 104 9.87 13.53 7.30
N ASP A 105 9.94 12.24 7.64
CA ASP A 105 9.95 11.18 6.62
C ASP A 105 8.66 11.23 5.80
N THR A 106 8.80 11.08 4.48
CA THR A 106 7.71 11.14 3.51
C THR A 106 7.61 9.83 2.74
N ILE A 107 6.46 9.17 2.86
CA ILE A 107 6.09 8.10 1.92
C ILE A 107 5.61 8.76 0.63
N SER A 108 5.87 8.17 -0.52
CA SER A 108 5.15 8.46 -1.75
C SER A 108 4.85 7.17 -2.48
N PHE A 109 3.71 7.11 -3.17
CA PHE A 109 3.40 6.00 -4.06
C PHE A 109 2.56 6.44 -5.24
N PHE A 110 2.58 5.63 -6.30
CA PHE A 110 1.61 5.70 -7.38
C PHE A 110 0.55 4.62 -7.19
N THR A 111 -0.70 4.99 -7.49
CA THR A 111 -1.84 4.07 -7.58
C THR A 111 -2.69 4.44 -8.80
N SER A 112 -3.45 3.49 -9.31
CA SER A 112 -4.36 3.68 -10.44
C SER A 112 -5.39 2.55 -10.54
N SER A 113 -6.62 2.87 -10.93
CA SER A 113 -7.74 1.96 -11.26
C SER A 113 -8.06 1.99 -12.76
N ILE A 114 -8.99 1.13 -13.22
CA ILE A 114 -9.46 1.18 -14.61
C ILE A 114 -10.33 2.42 -14.86
N GLU A 115 -10.36 2.90 -16.10
CA GLU A 115 -11.29 3.94 -16.53
C GLU A 115 -12.75 3.47 -16.36
N GLN A 116 -13.62 4.39 -15.92
CA GLN A 116 -15.06 4.14 -15.72
C GLN A 116 -15.34 3.02 -14.70
N ASN A 117 -14.61 2.98 -13.58
CA ASN A 117 -14.80 1.89 -12.62
C ASN A 117 -16.11 2.03 -11.83
N ASN A 118 -17.10 1.19 -12.19
CA ASN A 118 -18.39 1.06 -11.50
C ASN A 118 -18.29 0.34 -10.14
N PHE A 119 -17.16 -0.30 -9.83
CA PHE A 119 -16.87 -0.94 -8.54
C PHE A 119 -15.80 -0.10 -7.84
N PRO A 120 -16.20 0.91 -7.05
CA PRO A 120 -15.31 1.99 -6.64
C PRO A 120 -14.20 1.50 -5.71
N ASP A 121 -12.96 1.55 -6.17
CA ASP A 121 -11.80 1.17 -5.35
C ASP A 121 -11.57 2.16 -4.20
N ARG A 122 -10.92 1.70 -3.12
CA ARG A 122 -10.40 2.49 -1.99
C ARG A 122 -9.03 1.94 -1.55
N LEU A 123 -8.17 2.78 -0.98
CA LEU A 123 -6.86 2.38 -0.45
C LEU A 123 -6.52 3.19 0.81
N GLU A 124 -6.06 2.51 1.87
CA GLU A 124 -5.74 3.12 3.17
C GLU A 124 -4.26 2.91 3.52
N LEU A 125 -3.48 3.99 3.54
CA LEU A 125 -2.15 3.95 4.15
C LEU A 125 -2.34 3.91 5.68
N ARG A 126 -1.91 2.82 6.34
CA ARG A 126 -2.06 2.64 7.80
C ARG A 126 -0.72 2.35 8.47
N LEU A 127 -0.53 2.93 9.64
CA LEU A 127 0.64 2.79 10.50
C LEU A 127 0.36 1.83 11.65
N SER A 128 1.36 1.03 12.02
CA SER A 128 1.43 0.36 13.32
C SER A 128 2.74 0.66 14.03
N THR A 129 2.69 0.91 15.34
CA THR A 129 3.87 1.09 16.19
C THR A 129 4.15 -0.15 17.05
N ASN A 130 3.49 -1.29 16.82
CA ASN A 130 3.63 -2.49 17.66
C ASN A 130 4.85 -3.38 17.28
N GLY A 131 6.02 -2.76 17.10
CA GLY A 131 7.28 -3.44 16.81
C GLY A 131 7.19 -4.41 15.62
N LEU A 132 7.51 -5.68 15.85
CA LEU A 132 7.53 -6.74 14.82
C LEU A 132 6.14 -7.27 14.40
N SER A 133 5.05 -6.64 14.85
CA SER A 133 3.71 -7.17 14.61
C SER A 133 3.29 -7.12 13.15
N THR A 134 2.65 -8.20 12.71
CA THR A 134 1.98 -8.33 11.42
C THR A 134 0.48 -8.62 11.61
N ASP A 135 -0.04 -8.44 12.84
CA ASP A 135 -1.44 -8.67 13.16
C ASP A 135 -2.33 -7.55 12.57
N VAL A 136 -3.05 -7.92 11.51
CA VAL A 136 -4.07 -7.10 10.82
C VAL A 136 -5.50 -7.51 11.22
N GLY A 137 -5.64 -8.32 12.28
CA GLY A 137 -6.88 -8.93 12.72
C GLY A 137 -7.27 -10.16 11.91
N ALA A 138 -8.49 -10.67 12.16
CA ALA A 138 -8.99 -11.96 11.67
C ALA A 138 -10.33 -11.87 10.91
N SER A 139 -10.70 -10.68 10.44
CA SER A 139 -11.93 -10.43 9.67
C SER A 139 -11.75 -9.27 8.70
N ALA A 140 -12.61 -9.17 7.69
CA ALA A 140 -12.49 -8.13 6.66
C ALA A 140 -12.55 -6.69 7.21
N THR A 141 -13.25 -6.48 8.33
CA THR A 141 -13.42 -5.17 8.98
C THR A 141 -12.50 -4.92 10.17
N SER A 142 -11.64 -5.88 10.54
CA SER A 142 -10.61 -5.67 11.57
C SER A 142 -9.32 -5.14 10.97
N VAL A 143 -8.57 -4.38 11.77
CA VAL A 143 -7.29 -3.75 11.35
C VAL A 143 -6.10 -4.15 12.23
N GLY A 144 -6.31 -5.02 13.21
CA GLY A 144 -5.30 -5.41 14.20
C GLY A 144 -4.58 -4.20 14.80
N ASP A 145 -3.25 -4.21 14.74
CA ASP A 145 -2.40 -3.13 15.27
C ASP A 145 -2.29 -1.89 14.37
N PHE A 146 -2.98 -1.86 13.21
CA PHE A 146 -2.84 -0.85 12.15
C PHE A 146 -3.92 0.24 12.27
N THR A 147 -4.09 0.74 13.49
CA THR A 147 -5.21 1.62 13.88
C THR A 147 -5.08 3.05 13.34
N THR A 148 -3.87 3.50 13.02
CA THR A 148 -3.59 4.89 12.60
C THR A 148 -3.62 5.02 11.08
N VAL A 149 -4.63 5.70 10.53
CA VAL A 149 -4.70 6.03 9.10
C VAL A 149 -3.85 7.27 8.81
N LEU A 150 -2.94 7.17 7.84
CA LEU A 150 -2.08 8.26 7.36
C LEU A 150 -2.60 8.90 6.06
N LEU A 151 -3.34 8.14 5.24
CA LEU A 151 -3.96 8.57 3.98
C LEU A 151 -5.10 7.60 3.65
N ASP A 152 -6.20 8.12 3.12
CA ASP A 152 -7.38 7.37 2.71
C ASP A 152 -7.83 7.88 1.33
N ILE A 153 -7.76 7.01 0.32
CA ILE A 153 -8.05 7.34 -1.08
C ILE A 153 -9.44 6.79 -1.40
N ASN A 154 -10.36 7.68 -1.81
CA ASN A 154 -11.78 7.39 -2.00
C ASN A 154 -12.50 6.87 -0.73
N PRO A 155 -12.44 7.62 0.40
CA PRO A 155 -13.01 7.19 1.70
C PRO A 155 -14.52 6.93 1.66
N SER A 156 -15.24 7.61 0.77
CA SER A 156 -16.69 7.49 0.57
C SER A 156 -17.07 6.57 -0.58
N LEU A 157 -16.10 5.85 -1.16
CA LEU A 157 -16.31 4.80 -2.17
C LEU A 157 -17.18 5.29 -3.35
N ALA A 158 -16.82 6.46 -3.88
CA ALA A 158 -17.49 7.06 -5.02
C ALA A 158 -16.88 6.55 -6.34
N THR A 159 -17.74 6.19 -7.30
CA THR A 159 -17.33 5.84 -8.68
C THR A 159 -16.60 7.02 -9.34
N ASN A 160 -15.60 6.73 -10.18
CA ASN A 160 -14.78 7.75 -10.88
C ASN A 160 -14.07 8.77 -9.95
N THR A 161 -13.87 8.43 -8.66
CA THR A 161 -13.19 9.29 -7.66
C THR A 161 -11.82 8.74 -7.24
N TYR A 162 -11.57 7.44 -7.46
CA TYR A 162 -10.23 6.89 -7.40
C TYR A 162 -9.40 7.32 -8.62
N PRO A 163 -8.06 7.53 -8.54
CA PRO A 163 -7.23 7.82 -9.71
C PRO A 163 -7.35 6.76 -10.82
N GLU A 164 -7.94 7.11 -11.97
CA GLU A 164 -8.06 6.23 -13.14
C GLU A 164 -6.84 6.36 -14.07
N THR A 165 -6.58 5.38 -14.95
CA THR A 165 -5.51 5.51 -15.94
C THR A 165 -5.72 6.69 -16.92
N GLY A 166 -4.63 7.18 -17.51
CA GLY A 166 -4.64 8.33 -18.41
C GLY A 166 -4.56 9.70 -17.70
N LEU A 167 -4.96 9.79 -16.43
CA LEU A 167 -4.89 11.02 -15.62
C LEU A 167 -4.20 10.77 -14.27
N ASN A 168 -3.02 11.38 -14.11
CA ASN A 168 -2.29 11.52 -12.85
C ASN A 168 -1.92 10.21 -12.13
N THR A 169 -0.74 9.66 -12.46
CA THR A 169 0.05 8.86 -11.52
C THR A 169 0.36 9.73 -10.28
N THR A 170 -0.54 9.72 -9.31
CA THR A 170 -0.58 10.72 -8.23
C THR A 170 0.35 10.30 -7.12
N SER A 171 1.49 11.00 -6.99
CA SER A 171 2.42 10.84 -5.87
C SER A 171 1.78 11.37 -4.59
N LEU A 172 1.21 10.48 -3.78
CA LEU A 172 0.51 10.86 -2.54
C LEU A 172 1.47 10.81 -1.35
N SER A 173 1.67 11.96 -0.71
CA SER A 173 2.67 12.16 0.35
C SER A 173 2.05 12.22 1.74
N ALA A 174 2.42 11.27 2.61
CA ALA A 174 2.15 11.33 4.05
C ALA A 174 3.43 11.74 4.79
N VAL A 175 3.34 12.73 5.68
CA VAL A 175 4.47 13.29 6.45
C VAL A 175 4.30 12.96 7.93
N PHE A 176 5.33 12.38 8.55
CA PHE A 176 5.29 12.00 9.95
C PHE A 176 5.47 13.20 10.89
N LEU A 177 4.55 13.39 11.85
CA LEU A 177 4.48 14.56 12.75
C LEU A 177 4.69 14.23 14.24
N HIS A 178 5.38 13.13 14.54
CA HIS A 178 5.79 12.81 15.92
C HIS A 178 7.18 12.18 15.98
N GLN A 179 7.89 12.42 17.08
CA GLN A 179 9.12 11.72 17.41
C GLN A 179 8.75 10.48 18.23
N LEU A 180 8.78 9.31 17.59
CA LEU A 180 8.69 8.02 18.26
C LEU A 180 9.98 7.25 17.96
N GLN A 181 10.63 6.76 19.01
CA GLN A 181 11.64 5.73 18.85
C GLN A 181 10.89 4.40 18.66
N ASP A 182 11.26 3.66 17.62
CA ASP A 182 10.72 2.35 17.21
C ASP A 182 9.23 2.38 16.78
N GLY A 183 8.99 2.41 15.46
CA GLY A 183 7.64 2.32 14.88
C GLY A 183 7.69 2.12 13.36
N TRP A 184 7.02 1.07 12.86
CA TRP A 184 7.15 0.62 11.47
C TRP A 184 6.14 1.33 10.55
N LEU A 185 6.58 1.58 9.32
CA LEU A 185 5.73 2.08 8.25
C LEU A 185 4.99 0.92 7.58
N PHE A 186 3.75 1.12 7.15
CA PHE A 186 3.03 0.15 6.32
C PHE A 186 2.07 0.83 5.32
N VAL A 187 1.64 0.06 4.31
CA VAL A 187 0.56 0.42 3.36
C VAL A 187 -0.49 -0.68 3.43
N THR A 188 -1.77 -0.35 3.21
CA THR A 188 -2.85 -1.34 3.22
C THR A 188 -3.80 -1.09 2.06
N LEU A 189 -4.41 -2.16 1.53
CA LEU A 189 -5.42 -2.04 0.49
C LEU A 189 -6.78 -2.52 0.99
N SER A 190 -7.45 -1.56 1.63
CA SER A 190 -8.84 -1.65 2.07
C SER A 190 -9.80 -1.35 0.91
N LEU A 191 -9.86 -2.27 -0.05
CA LEU A 191 -10.91 -2.29 -1.07
C LEU A 191 -12.26 -2.62 -0.40
N MET A 192 -13.11 -1.63 -0.26
CA MET A 192 -14.54 -1.88 -0.54
C MET A 192 -14.78 -1.36 -1.97
N GLU A 193 -15.90 -1.55 -2.66
CA GLU A 193 -17.20 -2.16 -2.30
C GLU A 193 -17.58 -3.31 -3.26
N GLY A 194 -18.70 -3.98 -2.97
CA GLY A 194 -19.31 -4.97 -3.85
C GLY A 194 -20.70 -4.56 -4.35
N CYS A 195 -21.01 -4.96 -5.59
CA CYS A 195 -22.35 -5.24 -6.09
C CYS A 195 -22.24 -6.27 -7.24
#